data_AF-A0A9P4W6T2-F1
#
_entry.id   AF-A0A9P4W6T2-F1
#
_cell.length_a   1.000
_cell.length_b   1.000
_cell.length_c   1.000
_cell.angle_alpha   90.00
_cell.angle_beta   90.00
_cell.angle_gamma   90.00
#
_symmetry.space_group_name_H-M   'P 1'
#
loop_
_entity.id
_entity.type
_entity.pdbx_description
1 polymer ?
#
loop_
_entity_poly.entity_id
_entity_poly.type
_entity_poly.pdbx_seq_one_letter_code
_entity_poly.pdbx_strand_id
1 'polypeptide(L)'
;MDDEARKFLANAEGGIVPVTCHDDVLRIAYIYIDDGQDVFDIVEKLHAHGWSFGGGELRFNRTLDIFYLAQIAAAYYRWTFQLNSDDPLTFSDFDAFYAAHHALLHPTAWRSYYSTTFLTQPTTARFYRMPDLQDLPDSSSPLCLPRDDPVSEHVLKLPRWAYAVGRTHLRQPLLPYDTITKIALRTLEAVLTRLHSTHPSTPLFSESHARFWLDEYCKPPVAEPKQEALSTKTDTQLEGKEKKIPPTRKDNREAWGPHHFGLNVASGLYDIHSLEAQYFAQVSSGKIVEAEPSKPMFYWVGIPDGGTAIQALQRGWQEEIGTEEEVEFLAAVAMEETAGLGAGVIKVDELDCSIRSHILLAVMQAALVENIQEREHFLGVLERRMVQKGRIGEERAGKWVREALEIMVPYVRVWQGEWPDAEERGEMLRRVLVENPLLIARWKFSPLLKQFAFDDAKVNCLGCHTAYS
;
A
#
# COMPACT_ATOMS: atom_id res chain seq x y z
N MET A 1 -21.66 -20.67 -1.86
CA MET A 1 -21.09 -21.98 -2.24
C MET A 1 -22.15 -23.09 -2.36
N ASP A 2 -22.36 -23.56 -3.59
CA ASP A 2 -23.20 -24.73 -3.92
C ASP A 2 -22.53 -26.08 -3.56
N ASP A 3 -23.29 -27.18 -3.61
CA ASP A 3 -22.82 -28.51 -3.22
C ASP A 3 -21.77 -29.11 -4.19
N GLU A 4 -21.77 -28.71 -5.45
CA GLU A 4 -20.80 -29.18 -6.45
C GLU A 4 -19.43 -28.53 -6.23
N ALA A 5 -19.39 -27.21 -5.98
CA ALA A 5 -18.19 -26.50 -5.55
C ALA A 5 -17.58 -27.13 -4.30
N ARG A 6 -18.40 -27.38 -3.26
CA ARG A 6 -17.92 -27.96 -2.00
C ARG A 6 -17.32 -29.35 -2.21
N LYS A 7 -17.96 -30.18 -3.04
CA LYS A 7 -17.47 -31.52 -3.37
C LYS A 7 -16.18 -31.47 -4.18
N PHE A 8 -16.09 -30.58 -5.17
CA PHE A 8 -14.89 -30.39 -5.96
C PHE A 8 -13.72 -29.96 -5.09
N LEU A 9 -13.94 -28.95 -4.24
CA LEU A 9 -12.93 -28.41 -3.33
C LEU A 9 -12.43 -29.49 -2.35
N ALA A 10 -13.34 -30.21 -1.69
CA ALA A 10 -12.97 -31.29 -0.77
C ALA A 10 -12.17 -32.40 -1.47
N ASN A 11 -12.50 -32.72 -2.73
CA ASN A 11 -11.74 -33.70 -3.50
C ASN A 11 -10.36 -33.18 -3.91
N ALA A 12 -10.22 -31.89 -4.25
CA ALA A 12 -8.92 -31.29 -4.55
C ALA A 12 -8.04 -31.21 -3.30
N GLU A 13 -8.56 -30.69 -2.19
CA GLU A 13 -7.87 -30.61 -0.89
C GLU A 13 -7.48 -32.00 -0.37
N GLY A 14 -8.33 -33.01 -0.59
CA GLY A 14 -8.07 -34.41 -0.26
C GLY A 14 -7.14 -35.15 -1.23
N GLY A 15 -6.65 -34.49 -2.30
CA GLY A 15 -5.75 -35.06 -3.29
C GLY A 15 -6.38 -36.09 -4.24
N ILE A 16 -7.72 -36.17 -4.29
CA ILE A 16 -8.47 -37.03 -5.21
C ILE A 16 -8.48 -36.40 -6.62
N VAL A 17 -8.68 -35.09 -6.70
CA VAL A 17 -8.56 -34.32 -7.94
C VAL A 17 -7.15 -33.72 -7.99
N PRO A 18 -6.33 -34.07 -9.00
CA PRO A 18 -5.00 -33.51 -9.13
C PRO A 18 -5.07 -32.03 -9.53
N VAL A 19 -4.25 -31.19 -8.89
CA VAL A 19 -4.09 -29.77 -9.21
C VAL A 19 -2.72 -29.60 -9.84
N THR A 20 -2.68 -29.43 -11.15
CA THR A 20 -1.44 -29.57 -11.95
C THR A 20 -1.14 -28.38 -12.85
N CYS A 21 -2.13 -27.55 -13.13
CA CYS A 21 -1.98 -26.39 -13.99
C CYS A 21 -2.60 -25.12 -13.38
N HIS A 22 -2.33 -24.00 -14.05
CA HIS A 22 -2.89 -22.68 -13.71
C HIS A 22 -4.42 -22.70 -13.62
N ASP A 23 -5.09 -23.34 -14.59
CA ASP A 23 -6.55 -23.37 -14.66
C ASP A 23 -7.17 -24.15 -13.50
N ASP A 24 -6.50 -25.20 -13.01
CA ASP A 24 -6.93 -25.94 -11.81
C ASP A 24 -6.90 -25.03 -10.57
N VAL A 25 -5.81 -24.27 -10.40
CA VAL A 25 -5.65 -23.32 -9.28
C VAL A 25 -6.66 -22.18 -9.41
N LEU A 26 -6.87 -21.68 -10.63
CA LEU A 26 -7.85 -20.63 -10.92
C LEU A 26 -9.27 -21.07 -10.53
N ARG A 27 -9.65 -22.30 -10.84
CA ARG A 27 -10.97 -22.86 -10.50
C ARG A 27 -11.16 -23.00 -8.98
N ILE A 28 -10.12 -23.42 -8.26
CA ILE A 28 -10.16 -23.47 -6.79
C ILE A 28 -10.26 -22.06 -6.19
N ALA A 29 -9.43 -21.14 -6.66
CA ALA A 29 -9.42 -19.75 -6.22
C ALA A 29 -10.77 -19.04 -6.47
N TYR A 30 -11.40 -19.31 -7.60
CA TYR A 30 -12.74 -18.84 -7.94
C TYR A 30 -13.78 -19.27 -6.88
N ILE A 31 -13.78 -20.54 -6.47
CA ILE A 31 -14.68 -21.05 -5.41
C ILE A 31 -14.44 -20.33 -4.09
N TYR A 32 -13.17 -20.11 -3.72
CA TYR A 32 -12.85 -19.41 -2.47
C TYR A 32 -13.29 -17.93 -2.48
N ILE A 33 -13.18 -17.25 -3.62
CA ILE A 33 -13.64 -15.87 -3.77
C ILE A 33 -15.17 -15.80 -3.75
N ASP A 34 -15.88 -16.72 -4.41
CA ASP A 34 -17.35 -16.83 -4.34
C ASP A 34 -17.85 -17.02 -2.89
N ASP A 35 -17.09 -17.76 -2.08
CA ASP A 35 -17.37 -17.95 -0.65
C ASP A 35 -17.10 -16.70 0.22
N GLY A 36 -16.67 -15.59 -0.40
CA GLY A 36 -16.44 -14.30 0.27
C GLY A 36 -15.17 -14.26 1.10
N GLN A 37 -14.19 -15.12 0.83
CA GLN A 37 -12.93 -15.15 1.58
C GLN A 37 -11.98 -14.03 1.17
N ASP A 38 -11.18 -13.57 2.13
CA ASP A 38 -10.15 -12.54 1.96
C ASP A 38 -8.98 -13.07 1.11
N VAL A 39 -8.48 -12.28 0.14
CA VAL A 39 -7.50 -12.77 -0.85
C VAL A 39 -6.21 -13.24 -0.20
N PHE A 40 -5.81 -12.62 0.91
CA PHE A 40 -4.60 -13.03 1.62
C PHE A 40 -4.79 -14.35 2.36
N ASP A 41 -5.97 -14.62 2.91
CA ASP A 41 -6.27 -15.92 3.52
C ASP A 41 -6.38 -17.03 2.47
N ILE A 42 -6.91 -16.71 1.29
CA ILE A 42 -6.95 -17.63 0.15
C ILE A 42 -5.53 -18.02 -0.25
N VAL A 43 -4.59 -17.07 -0.37
CA VAL A 43 -3.18 -17.39 -0.68
C VAL A 43 -2.59 -18.35 0.35
N GLU A 44 -2.83 -18.15 1.65
CA GLU A 44 -2.34 -19.09 2.67
C GLU A 44 -2.88 -20.50 2.47
N LYS A 45 -4.17 -20.63 2.13
CA LYS A 45 -4.79 -21.93 1.86
C LYS A 45 -4.16 -22.58 0.62
N LEU A 46 -4.02 -21.84 -0.48
CA LEU A 46 -3.37 -22.35 -1.69
C LEU A 46 -1.97 -22.87 -1.37
N HIS A 47 -1.16 -22.07 -0.65
CA HIS A 47 0.20 -22.42 -0.29
C HIS A 47 0.27 -23.64 0.64
N ALA A 48 -0.66 -23.76 1.60
CA ALA A 48 -0.74 -24.91 2.51
C ALA A 48 -0.98 -26.24 1.78
N HIS A 49 -1.69 -26.21 0.64
CA HIS A 49 -1.89 -27.36 -0.24
C HIS A 49 -0.81 -27.50 -1.33
N GLY A 50 0.22 -26.65 -1.31
CA GLY A 50 1.31 -26.69 -2.29
C GLY A 50 0.96 -26.09 -3.66
N TRP A 51 -0.16 -25.36 -3.75
CA TRP A 51 -0.69 -24.71 -4.94
C TRP A 51 -0.22 -23.26 -5.03
N SER A 52 0.04 -22.79 -6.25
CA SER A 52 0.42 -21.41 -6.58
C SER A 52 0.19 -21.19 -8.07
N PHE A 53 -0.11 -19.96 -8.46
CA PHE A 53 -0.16 -19.52 -9.85
C PHE A 53 1.24 -19.41 -10.46
N GLY A 54 2.25 -19.18 -9.63
CA GLY A 54 3.64 -19.11 -10.06
C GLY A 54 4.28 -20.49 -10.28
N GLY A 55 5.09 -20.60 -11.34
CA GLY A 55 5.94 -21.75 -11.63
C GLY A 55 7.43 -21.44 -11.42
N GLY A 56 8.24 -22.48 -11.23
CA GLY A 56 9.70 -22.33 -11.10
C GLY A 56 10.10 -21.44 -9.92
N GLU A 57 10.91 -20.41 -10.18
CA GLU A 57 11.37 -19.43 -9.18
C GLU A 57 10.23 -18.55 -8.62
N LEU A 58 9.10 -18.47 -9.32
CA LEU A 58 7.93 -17.69 -8.89
C LEU A 58 6.93 -18.55 -8.10
N ARG A 59 7.21 -19.82 -7.85
CA ARG A 59 6.32 -20.69 -7.07
C ARG A 59 6.20 -20.16 -5.64
N PHE A 60 4.96 -20.04 -5.16
CA PHE A 60 4.62 -19.44 -3.86
C PHE A 60 4.98 -17.96 -3.75
N ASN A 61 5.02 -17.25 -4.88
CA ASN A 61 5.21 -15.81 -4.89
C ASN A 61 3.90 -15.11 -4.51
N ARG A 62 3.86 -14.51 -3.31
CA ARG A 62 2.67 -13.89 -2.77
C ARG A 62 2.14 -12.75 -3.64
N THR A 63 3.01 -11.90 -4.21
CA THR A 63 2.60 -10.86 -5.16
C THR A 63 1.83 -11.45 -6.33
N LEU A 64 2.41 -12.45 -7.00
CA LEU A 64 1.82 -13.05 -8.19
C LEU A 64 0.51 -13.77 -7.86
N ASP A 65 0.45 -14.48 -6.75
CA ASP A 65 -0.74 -15.21 -6.34
C ASP A 65 -1.89 -14.26 -5.97
N ILE A 66 -1.60 -13.19 -5.22
CA ILE A 66 -2.59 -12.16 -4.89
C ILE A 66 -3.02 -11.38 -6.14
N PHE A 67 -2.11 -11.11 -7.08
CA PHE A 67 -2.46 -10.48 -8.35
C PHE A 67 -3.56 -11.27 -9.07
N TYR A 68 -3.44 -12.59 -9.19
CA TYR A 68 -4.47 -13.40 -9.83
C TYR A 68 -5.78 -13.44 -9.04
N LEU A 69 -5.73 -13.49 -7.70
CA LEU A 69 -6.94 -13.38 -6.87
C LEU A 69 -7.65 -12.03 -7.04
N ALA A 70 -6.89 -10.94 -7.09
CA ALA A 70 -7.40 -9.61 -7.39
C ALA A 70 -8.07 -9.58 -8.78
N GLN A 71 -7.48 -10.24 -9.79
CA GLN A 71 -8.08 -10.35 -11.12
C GLN A 71 -9.38 -11.15 -11.13
N ILE A 72 -9.46 -12.25 -10.38
CA ILE A 72 -10.70 -13.02 -10.24
C ILE A 72 -11.79 -12.16 -9.59
N ALA A 73 -11.47 -11.46 -8.50
CA ALA A 73 -12.41 -10.57 -7.84
C ALA A 73 -12.85 -9.41 -8.75
N ALA A 74 -11.94 -8.78 -9.49
CA ALA A 74 -12.28 -7.76 -10.48
C ALA A 74 -13.18 -8.31 -11.60
N ALA A 75 -12.89 -9.51 -12.10
CA ALA A 75 -13.74 -10.21 -13.08
C ALA A 75 -15.12 -10.57 -12.50
N TYR A 76 -15.20 -10.95 -11.22
CA TYR A 76 -16.46 -11.16 -10.52
C TYR A 76 -17.29 -9.87 -10.49
N TYR A 77 -16.68 -8.75 -10.10
CA TYR A 77 -17.30 -7.43 -10.14
C TYR A 77 -17.77 -7.04 -11.55
N ARG A 78 -16.98 -7.32 -12.60
CA ARG A 78 -17.40 -7.09 -14.01
C ARG A 78 -18.64 -7.91 -14.35
N TRP A 79 -18.64 -9.19 -14.01
CA TRP A 79 -19.74 -10.10 -14.31
C TRP A 79 -21.05 -9.62 -13.66
N THR A 80 -21.03 -9.36 -12.35
CA THR A 80 -22.25 -9.02 -11.61
C THR A 80 -22.76 -7.61 -11.90
N PHE A 81 -21.88 -6.61 -12.03
CA PHE A 81 -22.29 -5.21 -12.16
C PHE A 81 -22.38 -4.69 -13.61
N GLN A 82 -21.75 -5.35 -14.59
CA GLN A 82 -21.77 -4.88 -15.99
C GLN A 82 -22.68 -5.72 -16.91
N LEU A 83 -22.97 -6.98 -16.55
CA LEU A 83 -23.78 -7.88 -17.38
C LEU A 83 -25.25 -8.04 -16.91
N ASN A 84 -25.70 -7.26 -15.92
CA ASN A 84 -27.09 -7.23 -15.42
C ASN A 84 -27.66 -8.62 -15.05
N SER A 85 -26.86 -9.52 -14.48
CA SER A 85 -27.40 -10.73 -13.86
C SER A 85 -27.50 -10.51 -12.34
N ASP A 86 -28.73 -10.35 -11.84
CA ASP A 86 -29.02 -10.50 -10.39
C ASP A 86 -28.78 -11.95 -9.91
N ASP A 87 -28.49 -12.87 -10.83
CA ASP A 87 -28.19 -14.26 -10.53
C ASP A 87 -26.76 -14.39 -9.97
N PRO A 88 -26.60 -15.03 -8.79
CA PRO A 88 -25.30 -15.30 -8.23
C PRO A 88 -24.53 -16.26 -9.13
N LEU A 89 -23.23 -16.01 -9.28
CA LEU A 89 -22.32 -16.92 -9.95
C LEU A 89 -22.32 -18.28 -9.23
N THR A 90 -22.40 -19.35 -10.00
CA THR A 90 -22.36 -20.74 -9.49
C THR A 90 -21.11 -21.44 -9.99
N PHE A 91 -20.76 -22.58 -9.37
CA PHE A 91 -19.63 -23.38 -9.83
C PHE A 91 -19.68 -23.73 -11.32
N SER A 92 -20.88 -23.99 -11.86
CA SER A 92 -21.08 -24.31 -13.28
C SER A 92 -20.80 -23.15 -14.24
N ASP A 93 -20.76 -21.92 -13.75
CA ASP A 93 -20.52 -20.74 -14.58
C ASP A 93 -19.04 -20.49 -14.85
N PHE A 94 -18.13 -21.23 -14.20
CA PHE A 94 -16.68 -21.00 -14.28
C PHE A 94 -16.16 -20.95 -15.72
N ASP A 95 -16.58 -21.87 -16.60
CA ASP A 95 -16.06 -21.92 -17.97
C ASP A 95 -16.51 -20.69 -18.79
N ALA A 96 -17.75 -20.22 -18.60
CA ALA A 96 -18.26 -19.01 -19.22
C ALA A 96 -17.59 -17.75 -18.65
N PHE A 97 -17.42 -17.71 -17.34
CA PHE A 97 -16.70 -16.66 -16.62
C PHE A 97 -15.24 -16.53 -17.11
N TYR A 98 -14.54 -17.66 -17.23
CA TYR A 98 -13.17 -17.71 -17.72
C TYR A 98 -13.07 -17.25 -19.17
N ALA A 99 -13.98 -17.70 -20.05
CA ALA A 99 -14.00 -17.28 -21.45
C ALA A 99 -14.24 -15.76 -21.59
N ALA A 100 -15.17 -15.20 -20.81
CA ALA A 100 -15.48 -13.77 -20.84
C ALA A 100 -14.33 -12.88 -20.32
N HIS A 101 -13.53 -13.39 -19.38
CA HIS A 101 -12.47 -12.64 -18.70
C HIS A 101 -11.06 -13.17 -18.98
N HIS A 102 -10.89 -13.93 -20.06
CA HIS A 102 -9.64 -14.62 -20.39
C HIS A 102 -8.42 -13.69 -20.39
N ALA A 103 -8.56 -12.45 -20.87
CA ALA A 103 -7.47 -11.47 -20.88
C ALA A 103 -6.90 -11.16 -19.48
N LEU A 104 -7.73 -11.20 -18.44
CA LEU A 104 -7.30 -10.99 -17.05
C LEU A 104 -6.75 -12.28 -16.42
N LEU A 105 -7.34 -13.42 -16.76
CA LEU A 105 -7.15 -14.68 -16.03
C LEU A 105 -6.14 -15.62 -16.68
N HIS A 106 -5.69 -15.33 -17.91
CA HIS A 106 -4.72 -16.15 -18.62
C HIS A 106 -3.37 -16.27 -17.86
N PRO A 107 -2.66 -17.42 -17.90
CA PRO A 107 -1.40 -17.65 -17.17
C PRO A 107 -0.25 -16.67 -17.44
N THR A 108 -0.36 -15.88 -18.52
CA THR A 108 0.67 -14.89 -18.89
C THR A 108 0.21 -13.45 -18.71
N ALA A 109 -1.00 -13.20 -18.20
CA ALA A 109 -1.56 -11.86 -18.04
C ALA A 109 -0.67 -10.96 -17.18
N TRP A 110 -0.04 -11.53 -16.14
CA TRP A 110 0.85 -10.79 -15.24
C TRP A 110 2.03 -10.10 -15.94
N ARG A 111 2.47 -10.57 -17.12
CA ARG A 111 3.65 -10.05 -17.81
C ARG A 111 3.49 -8.63 -18.33
N SER A 112 2.26 -8.16 -18.48
CA SER A 112 1.97 -6.76 -18.82
C SER A 112 2.08 -5.83 -17.60
N TYR A 113 1.98 -6.37 -16.39
CA TYR A 113 1.92 -5.62 -15.14
C TYR A 113 3.23 -5.67 -14.36
N TYR A 114 3.92 -6.81 -14.42
CA TYR A 114 5.14 -7.03 -13.65
C TYR A 114 6.33 -7.39 -14.51
N SER A 115 7.49 -6.84 -14.17
CA SER A 115 8.76 -7.34 -14.66
C SER A 115 9.18 -8.61 -13.91
N THR A 116 9.84 -9.53 -14.60
CA THR A 116 10.37 -10.75 -13.97
C THR A 116 11.37 -10.40 -12.87
N THR A 117 12.24 -9.42 -13.11
CA THR A 117 13.25 -8.96 -12.13
C THR A 117 12.60 -8.47 -10.84
N PHE A 118 11.45 -7.80 -10.92
CA PHE A 118 10.71 -7.36 -9.75
C PHE A 118 10.06 -8.55 -9.02
N LEU A 119 9.40 -9.46 -9.73
CA LEU A 119 8.78 -10.64 -9.09
C LEU A 119 9.78 -11.63 -8.50
N THR A 120 11.04 -11.67 -8.96
CA THR A 120 12.07 -12.54 -8.35
C THR A 120 12.73 -11.92 -7.12
N GLN A 121 12.38 -10.69 -6.74
CA GLN A 121 12.85 -10.09 -5.51
C GLN A 121 12.33 -10.89 -4.29
N PRO A 122 13.16 -11.15 -3.26
CA PRO A 122 12.71 -11.82 -2.04
C PRO A 122 11.53 -11.14 -1.34
N THR A 123 11.36 -9.83 -1.54
CA THR A 123 10.28 -9.03 -0.98
C THR A 123 8.92 -9.33 -1.62
N THR A 124 8.85 -9.49 -2.94
CA THR A 124 7.59 -9.78 -3.67
C THR A 124 7.15 -11.22 -3.49
N ALA A 125 8.08 -12.14 -3.20
CA ALA A 125 7.72 -13.49 -2.79
C ALA A 125 6.99 -13.52 -1.43
N ARG A 126 7.29 -12.57 -0.54
CA ARG A 126 6.76 -12.54 0.84
C ARG A 126 5.54 -11.67 1.01
N PHE A 127 5.34 -10.69 0.13
CA PHE A 127 4.35 -9.64 0.28
C PHE A 127 3.59 -9.44 -1.00
N TYR A 128 2.34 -8.95 -0.93
CA TYR A 128 1.77 -8.32 -2.10
C TYR A 128 2.60 -7.07 -2.43
N ARG A 129 2.67 -6.70 -3.71
CA ARG A 129 3.27 -5.46 -4.21
C ARG A 129 2.54 -5.05 -5.47
N MET A 130 2.29 -3.76 -5.64
CA MET A 130 1.64 -3.29 -6.87
C MET A 130 2.56 -3.48 -8.09
N PRO A 131 1.95 -3.66 -9.27
CA PRO A 131 2.66 -3.69 -10.56
C PRO A 131 3.72 -2.60 -10.74
N ASP A 132 4.88 -2.98 -11.29
CA ASP A 132 5.96 -2.04 -11.64
C ASP A 132 5.86 -1.52 -13.09
N LEU A 133 5.11 -2.18 -13.99
CA LEU A 133 5.05 -1.84 -15.42
C LEU A 133 3.73 -1.20 -15.91
N GLN A 134 2.58 -1.51 -15.30
CA GLN A 134 1.28 -0.93 -15.63
C GLN A 134 0.38 -0.88 -14.41
N ASP A 135 -0.56 0.07 -14.33
CA ASP A 135 -1.57 0.05 -13.27
C ASP A 135 -2.45 -1.21 -13.37
N LEU A 136 -3.10 -1.60 -12.27
CA LEU A 136 -4.01 -2.74 -12.29
C LEU A 136 -5.15 -2.52 -13.31
N PRO A 137 -5.69 -3.61 -13.88
CA PRO A 137 -6.85 -3.52 -14.75
C PRO A 137 -7.99 -2.73 -14.12
N ASP A 138 -8.64 -1.87 -14.89
CA ASP A 138 -9.79 -1.07 -14.47
C ASP A 138 -9.50 0.04 -13.47
N SER A 139 -8.22 0.29 -13.15
CA SER A 139 -7.80 1.35 -12.24
C SER A 139 -8.18 2.76 -12.69
N SER A 140 -8.59 2.94 -13.95
CA SER A 140 -8.65 4.25 -14.58
C SER A 140 -9.90 4.51 -15.42
N SER A 141 -10.93 3.65 -15.38
CA SER A 141 -12.14 3.85 -16.20
C SER A 141 -13.40 3.50 -15.41
N PRO A 142 -14.43 4.37 -15.38
CA PRO A 142 -15.64 4.13 -14.62
C PRO A 142 -16.26 2.75 -14.83
N LEU A 143 -16.83 2.18 -13.77
CA LEU A 143 -17.51 0.90 -13.84
C LEU A 143 -18.75 1.05 -14.75
N CYS A 144 -19.07 0.02 -15.51
CA CYS A 144 -20.26 -0.04 -16.37
C CYS A 144 -20.26 0.91 -17.58
N LEU A 145 -19.13 1.55 -17.90
CA LEU A 145 -18.92 2.27 -19.16
C LEU A 145 -17.98 1.48 -20.10
N PRO A 146 -18.12 1.65 -21.43
CA PRO A 146 -17.14 1.15 -22.39
C PRO A 146 -15.74 1.66 -22.03
N ARG A 147 -14.79 0.73 -21.97
CA ARG A 147 -13.39 1.01 -21.66
C ARG A 147 -12.65 1.23 -22.97
N ASP A 148 -12.86 2.41 -23.56
CA ASP A 148 -12.37 2.73 -24.90
C ASP A 148 -11.02 3.47 -24.90
N ASP A 149 -10.57 3.95 -23.73
CA ASP A 149 -9.29 4.66 -23.63
C ASP A 149 -8.12 3.68 -23.44
N PRO A 150 -7.02 3.82 -24.22
CA PRO A 150 -5.79 3.13 -23.92
C PRO A 150 -5.35 3.58 -22.53
N VAL A 151 -5.23 2.61 -21.60
CA VAL A 151 -4.74 2.83 -20.24
C VAL A 151 -3.48 3.68 -20.33
N SER A 152 -3.53 4.92 -19.82
CA SER A 152 -2.31 5.70 -19.64
C SER A 152 -1.42 4.90 -18.69
N GLU A 153 -0.22 4.55 -19.17
CA GLU A 153 0.75 3.80 -18.40
C GLU A 153 1.04 4.57 -17.10
N HIS A 154 0.65 4.00 -15.96
CA HIS A 154 0.94 4.51 -14.61
C HIS A 154 0.25 5.81 -14.17
N VAL A 155 -0.98 6.05 -14.63
CA VAL A 155 -1.79 7.21 -14.20
C VAL A 155 -1.94 7.29 -12.67
N LEU A 156 -1.97 6.17 -11.97
CA LEU A 156 -2.12 6.14 -10.51
C LEU A 156 -0.82 6.38 -9.74
N LYS A 157 0.35 6.27 -10.40
CA LYS A 157 1.65 6.19 -9.72
C LYS A 157 2.01 7.48 -8.99
N LEU A 158 1.91 8.63 -9.64
CA LEU A 158 2.26 9.92 -9.01
C LEU A 158 1.28 10.39 -7.92
N PRO A 159 -0.06 10.32 -8.09
CA PRO A 159 -0.98 10.66 -7.00
C PRO A 159 -0.77 9.79 -5.77
N ARG A 160 -0.56 8.48 -5.98
CA ARG A 160 -0.29 7.53 -4.89
C ARG A 160 1.06 7.79 -4.23
N TRP A 161 2.10 8.05 -5.03
CA TRP A 161 3.41 8.44 -4.54
C TRP A 161 3.33 9.66 -3.62
N ALA A 162 2.66 10.72 -4.08
CA ALA A 162 2.49 11.93 -3.30
C ALA A 162 1.71 11.68 -2.00
N TYR A 163 0.68 10.82 -2.04
CA TYR A 163 0.00 10.38 -0.82
C TYR A 163 0.96 9.70 0.17
N ALA A 164 1.76 8.73 -0.29
CA ALA A 164 2.70 8.01 0.57
C ALA A 164 3.72 8.96 1.22
N VAL A 165 4.25 9.91 0.45
CA VAL A 165 5.19 10.95 0.93
C VAL A 165 4.52 11.86 1.97
N GLY A 166 3.36 12.42 1.65
CA GLY A 166 2.63 13.31 2.56
C GLY A 166 2.23 12.62 3.87
N ARG A 167 1.81 11.36 3.79
CA ARG A 167 1.50 10.55 4.97
C ARG A 167 2.72 10.27 5.81
N THR A 168 3.86 9.98 5.20
CA THR A 168 5.13 9.77 5.91
C THR A 168 5.49 11.02 6.71
N HIS A 169 5.42 12.20 6.10
CA HIS A 169 5.65 13.48 6.79
C HIS A 169 4.68 13.69 7.97
N LEU A 170 3.37 13.50 7.76
CA LEU A 170 2.36 13.69 8.80
C LEU A 170 2.53 12.73 9.99
N ARG A 171 2.97 11.51 9.72
CA ARG A 171 3.13 10.46 10.74
C ARG A 171 4.40 10.62 11.56
N GLN A 172 5.43 11.24 10.99
CA GLN A 172 6.76 11.39 11.57
C GLN A 172 7.31 12.79 11.23
N PRO A 173 6.90 13.85 11.95
CA PRO A 173 7.31 15.22 11.66
C PRO A 173 8.75 15.53 12.08
N LEU A 174 9.60 14.51 12.31
CA LEU A 174 11.00 14.71 12.71
C LEU A 174 11.78 15.46 11.61
N LEU A 175 11.57 15.06 10.36
CA LEU A 175 12.24 15.68 9.22
C LEU A 175 11.43 16.88 8.70
N PRO A 176 12.10 18.00 8.35
CA PRO A 176 11.45 19.11 7.67
C PRO A 176 10.81 18.66 6.34
N TYR A 177 9.70 19.32 5.99
CA TYR A 177 8.98 19.09 4.74
C TYR A 177 9.89 19.11 3.50
N ASP A 178 10.78 20.11 3.42
CA ASP A 178 11.71 20.28 2.31
C ASP A 178 12.68 19.11 2.20
N THR A 179 13.12 18.54 3.33
CA THR A 179 14.00 17.37 3.35
C THR A 179 13.26 16.14 2.83
N ILE A 180 12.04 15.88 3.31
CA ILE A 180 11.22 14.76 2.83
C ILE A 180 10.93 14.89 1.33
N THR A 181 10.58 16.09 0.87
CA THR A 181 10.29 16.37 -0.54
C THR A 181 11.53 16.12 -1.42
N LYS A 182 12.72 16.55 -0.97
CA LYS A 182 13.98 16.28 -1.67
C LYS A 182 14.29 14.78 -1.75
N ILE A 183 14.11 14.05 -0.65
CA ILE A 183 14.30 12.59 -0.63
C ILE A 183 13.32 11.91 -1.59
N ALA A 184 12.04 12.32 -1.57
CA ALA A 184 11.02 11.79 -2.46
C ALA A 184 11.38 12.01 -3.94
N LEU A 185 11.68 13.24 -4.36
CA LEU A 185 12.02 13.54 -5.75
C LEU A 185 13.24 12.75 -6.23
N ARG A 186 14.32 12.71 -5.43
CA ARG A 186 15.54 11.96 -5.77
C ARG A 186 15.28 10.45 -5.88
N THR A 187 14.46 9.91 -4.99
CA THR A 187 14.13 8.47 -4.99
C THR A 187 13.32 8.12 -6.23
N LEU A 188 12.27 8.90 -6.51
CA LEU A 188 11.41 8.66 -7.66
C LEU A 188 12.18 8.77 -8.99
N GLU A 189 13.06 9.78 -9.12
CA GLU A 189 13.94 9.92 -10.28
C GLU A 189 14.82 8.67 -10.47
N ALA A 190 15.55 8.26 -9.43
CA ALA A 190 16.46 7.13 -9.50
C ALA A 190 15.76 5.82 -9.90
N VAL A 191 14.58 5.55 -9.31
CA VAL A 191 13.81 4.34 -9.59
C VAL A 191 13.24 4.37 -11.02
N LEU A 192 12.62 5.48 -11.44
CA LEU A 192 12.06 5.57 -12.79
C LEU A 192 13.15 5.55 -13.87
N THR A 193 14.32 6.15 -13.64
CA THR A 193 15.46 6.05 -14.55
C THR A 193 15.94 4.61 -14.70
N ARG A 194 16.07 3.87 -13.59
CA ARG A 194 16.47 2.45 -13.60
C ARG A 194 15.42 1.60 -14.33
N LEU A 195 14.14 1.81 -14.03
CA LEU A 195 13.04 1.09 -14.65
C LEU A 195 12.97 1.37 -16.16
N HIS A 196 13.04 2.63 -16.59
CA HIS A 196 13.06 3.02 -18.01
C HIS A 196 14.25 2.43 -18.76
N SER A 197 15.43 2.36 -18.14
CA SER A 197 16.62 1.76 -18.76
C SER A 197 16.45 0.28 -19.09
N THR A 198 15.62 -0.43 -18.31
CA THR A 198 15.32 -1.86 -18.50
C THR A 198 14.07 -2.07 -19.35
N HIS A 199 13.09 -1.18 -19.22
CA HIS A 199 11.79 -1.22 -19.88
C HIS A 199 11.47 0.16 -20.49
N PRO A 200 11.90 0.42 -21.74
CA PRO A 200 11.76 1.73 -22.38
C PRO A 200 10.32 2.23 -22.56
N SER A 201 9.31 1.37 -22.41
CA SER A 201 7.90 1.76 -22.36
C SER A 201 7.56 2.55 -21.10
N THR A 202 8.32 2.42 -20.01
CA THR A 202 8.04 3.15 -18.77
C THR A 202 8.22 4.67 -18.98
N PRO A 203 7.32 5.53 -18.50
CA PRO A 203 7.50 6.98 -18.59
C PRO A 203 8.79 7.48 -17.93
N LEU A 204 9.43 8.50 -18.53
CA LEU A 204 10.57 9.18 -17.92
C LEU A 204 10.13 10.05 -16.73
N PHE A 205 11.03 10.21 -15.76
CA PHE A 205 10.80 11.10 -14.63
C PHE A 205 10.61 12.56 -15.09
N SER A 206 9.58 13.21 -14.55
CA SER A 206 9.33 14.63 -14.72
C SER A 206 9.20 15.29 -13.34
N GLU A 207 10.18 16.11 -12.98
CA GLU A 207 10.22 16.76 -11.68
C GLU A 207 9.03 17.73 -11.48
N SER A 208 8.59 18.43 -12.53
CA SER A 208 7.43 19.34 -12.45
C SER A 208 6.14 18.58 -12.19
N HIS A 209 5.97 17.41 -12.80
CA HIS A 209 4.79 16.56 -12.61
C HIS A 209 4.76 15.92 -11.23
N ALA A 210 5.90 15.40 -10.78
CA ALA A 210 6.03 14.89 -9.41
C ALA A 210 5.78 15.99 -8.37
N ARG A 211 6.32 17.21 -8.58
CA ARG A 211 6.11 18.36 -7.70
C ARG A 211 4.67 18.81 -7.63
N PHE A 212 3.94 18.82 -8.76
CA PHE A 212 2.53 19.16 -8.75
C PHE A 212 1.75 18.29 -7.76
N TRP A 213 1.88 16.97 -7.88
CA TRP A 213 1.20 16.04 -6.97
C TRP A 213 1.68 16.16 -5.52
N LEU A 214 2.99 16.34 -5.30
CA LEU A 214 3.53 16.54 -3.94
C LEU A 214 3.01 17.85 -3.31
N ASP A 215 2.90 18.93 -4.07
CA ASP A 215 2.42 20.21 -3.57
C ASP A 215 0.92 20.17 -3.24
N GLU A 216 0.13 19.47 -4.04
CA GLU A 216 -1.30 19.25 -3.79
C GLU A 216 -1.56 18.44 -2.51
N TYR A 217 -0.72 17.43 -2.22
CA TYR A 217 -0.98 16.50 -1.10
C TYR A 217 -0.18 16.75 0.16
N CYS A 218 1.01 17.31 0.06
CA CYS A 218 1.95 17.36 1.16
C CYS A 218 2.02 18.76 1.80
N LYS A 219 1.50 19.83 1.17
CA LYS A 219 1.43 21.16 1.80
C LYS A 219 0.34 21.17 2.89
N PRO A 220 0.67 21.57 4.14
CA PRO A 220 -0.36 21.76 5.16
C PRO A 220 -1.33 22.85 4.71
N PRO A 221 -2.64 22.72 4.98
CA PRO A 221 -3.60 23.77 4.66
C PRO A 221 -3.16 25.05 5.37
N VAL A 222 -2.95 26.11 4.60
CA VAL A 222 -2.72 27.45 5.15
C VAL A 222 -3.93 27.77 6.01
N ALA A 223 -3.72 28.08 7.29
CA ALA A 223 -4.80 28.50 8.18
C ALA A 223 -5.45 29.74 7.58
N GLU A 224 -6.69 29.60 7.11
CA GLU A 224 -7.45 30.75 6.64
C GLU A 224 -7.58 31.76 7.80
N PRO A 225 -7.40 33.07 7.54
CA PRO A 225 -7.67 34.07 8.57
C PRO A 225 -9.14 33.93 8.93
N LYS A 226 -9.43 33.70 10.23
CA LYS A 226 -10.79 33.75 10.76
C LYS A 226 -11.41 35.08 10.33
N GLN A 227 -12.30 35.06 9.33
CA GLN A 227 -13.07 36.25 8.99
C GLN A 227 -13.88 36.63 10.22
N GLU A 228 -13.58 37.83 10.73
CA GLU A 228 -14.31 38.46 11.81
C GLU A 228 -15.80 38.46 11.47
N ALA A 229 -16.60 37.92 12.39
CA ALA A 229 -18.05 37.89 12.25
C ALA A 229 -18.58 39.33 12.12
N LEU A 230 -18.93 39.74 10.90
CA LEU A 230 -19.67 40.98 10.69
C LEU A 230 -21.11 40.75 11.15
N SER A 231 -21.40 41.29 12.33
CA SER A 231 -22.76 41.42 12.87
C SER A 231 -23.56 42.43 12.04
N THR A 232 -24.63 41.98 11.40
CA THR A 232 -25.77 42.86 11.09
C THR A 232 -27.10 42.14 11.31
N LYS A 233 -27.84 42.64 12.29
CA LYS A 233 -29.28 42.44 12.47
C LYS A 233 -30.03 43.15 11.34
N THR A 234 -31.03 42.48 10.76
CA THR A 234 -32.37 43.06 10.55
C THR A 234 -33.40 41.97 10.24
N ASP A 235 -34.50 41.99 10.99
CA ASP A 235 -35.73 41.23 10.78
C ASP A 235 -36.51 41.71 9.55
N THR A 236 -37.11 40.81 8.77
CA THR A 236 -38.54 40.91 8.36
C THR A 236 -39.06 39.55 7.87
N GLN A 237 -40.29 39.22 8.27
CA GLN A 237 -41.10 38.04 7.92
C GLN A 237 -41.49 38.00 6.44
N LEU A 238 -41.61 36.80 5.85
CA LEU A 238 -42.85 36.28 5.21
C LEU A 238 -42.65 34.85 4.69
N GLU A 239 -43.65 34.01 4.99
CA GLU A 239 -43.70 32.58 4.72
C GLU A 239 -43.91 32.26 3.23
N GLY A 240 -43.14 31.29 2.72
CA GLY A 240 -43.40 30.58 1.47
C GLY A 240 -42.70 29.22 1.52
N LYS A 241 -43.47 28.13 1.42
CA LYS A 241 -42.97 26.75 1.48
C LYS A 241 -41.98 26.47 0.33
N GLU A 242 -40.69 26.48 0.63
CA GLU A 242 -39.67 25.80 -0.18
C GLU A 242 -39.05 24.64 0.59
N LYS A 243 -38.93 23.51 -0.10
CA LYS A 243 -38.24 22.31 0.38
C LYS A 243 -36.87 22.72 0.91
N LYS A 244 -36.58 22.40 2.18
CA LYS A 244 -35.25 22.50 2.76
C LYS A 244 -34.27 21.65 1.93
N ILE A 245 -33.54 22.30 1.04
CA ILE A 245 -32.26 21.82 0.55
C ILE A 245 -31.33 21.81 1.78
N PRO A 246 -30.62 20.71 2.09
CA PRO A 246 -29.70 20.70 3.23
C PRO A 246 -28.63 21.77 3.04
N PRO A 247 -28.19 22.43 4.13
CA PRO A 247 -27.20 23.48 4.05
C PRO A 247 -25.92 22.95 3.40
N THR A 248 -25.42 23.77 2.48
CA THR A 248 -24.17 23.65 1.75
C THR A 248 -23.10 22.91 2.54
N ARG A 249 -22.72 21.73 2.02
CA ARG A 249 -21.56 20.96 2.46
C ARG A 249 -20.37 21.90 2.57
N LYS A 250 -19.87 22.08 3.80
CA LYS A 250 -18.51 22.51 4.09
C LYS A 250 -17.52 21.79 3.16
N ASP A 251 -16.48 22.51 2.80
CA ASP A 251 -15.41 22.11 1.89
C ASP A 251 -15.18 20.60 1.80
N ASN A 252 -15.50 20.04 0.62
CA ASN A 252 -15.26 18.64 0.30
C ASN A 252 -13.77 18.23 0.36
N ARG A 253 -12.83 19.13 0.69
CA ARG A 253 -11.47 18.77 1.11
C ARG A 253 -11.46 17.98 2.43
N GLU A 254 -12.44 18.16 3.31
CA GLU A 254 -12.62 17.32 4.51
C GLU A 254 -13.10 15.89 4.17
N ALA A 255 -13.73 15.67 3.00
CA ALA A 255 -14.15 14.33 2.58
C ALA A 255 -12.96 13.41 2.23
N TRP A 256 -11.79 14.00 1.99
CA TRP A 256 -10.49 13.32 1.90
C TRP A 256 -10.05 13.03 3.33
N GLY A 257 -10.81 12.17 4.02
CA GLY A 257 -10.44 11.73 5.36
C GLY A 257 -8.99 11.26 5.34
N PRO A 258 -8.17 11.58 6.36
CA PRO A 258 -6.71 11.43 6.30
C PRO A 258 -6.22 10.02 5.89
N HIS A 259 -7.07 9.00 5.91
CA HIS A 259 -6.72 7.59 5.80
C HIS A 259 -7.12 6.89 4.48
N HIS A 260 -7.75 7.58 3.52
CA HIS A 260 -8.38 6.88 2.39
C HIS A 260 -7.93 7.29 1.00
N PHE A 261 -7.21 8.40 0.80
CA PHE A 261 -6.89 8.81 -0.57
C PHE A 261 -6.04 7.79 -1.34
N GLY A 262 -4.84 7.43 -0.88
CA GLY A 262 -4.01 6.44 -1.59
C GLY A 262 -4.66 5.05 -1.70
N LEU A 263 -5.47 4.66 -0.70
CA LEU A 263 -6.30 3.45 -0.75
C LEU A 263 -7.28 3.52 -1.92
N ASN A 264 -8.04 4.60 -1.97
CA ASN A 264 -9.08 4.86 -2.96
C ASN A 264 -8.48 5.03 -4.37
N VAL A 265 -7.29 5.65 -4.49
CA VAL A 265 -6.52 5.69 -5.75
C VAL A 265 -6.11 4.29 -6.18
N ALA A 266 -5.51 3.51 -5.27
CA ALA A 266 -5.10 2.13 -5.58
C ALA A 266 -6.28 1.26 -5.98
N SER A 267 -7.46 1.48 -5.37
CA SER A 267 -8.71 0.84 -5.74
C SER A 267 -9.50 1.60 -6.80
N GLY A 268 -8.87 2.50 -7.58
CA GLY A 268 -9.47 3.18 -8.74
C GLY A 268 -10.65 4.12 -8.44
N LEU A 269 -11.05 4.34 -7.19
CA LEU A 269 -12.28 5.07 -6.82
C LEU A 269 -12.35 6.52 -7.29
N TYR A 270 -11.25 7.03 -7.81
CA TYR A 270 -11.17 8.35 -8.37
C TYR A 270 -10.85 8.28 -9.86
N ASP A 271 -11.53 9.13 -10.63
CA ASP A 271 -11.16 9.42 -12.00
C ASP A 271 -9.88 10.26 -12.02
N ILE A 272 -8.74 9.57 -11.93
CA ILE A 272 -7.41 10.18 -11.93
C ILE A 272 -7.09 10.78 -13.30
N HIS A 273 -7.67 10.29 -14.40
CA HIS A 273 -7.50 10.87 -15.74
C HIS A 273 -8.05 12.29 -15.80
N SER A 274 -9.24 12.52 -15.24
CA SER A 274 -9.79 13.87 -15.15
C SER A 274 -8.91 14.83 -14.33
N LEU A 275 -8.20 14.33 -13.32
CA LEU A 275 -7.27 15.13 -12.51
C LEU A 275 -5.93 15.37 -13.24
N GLU A 276 -5.39 14.35 -13.91
CA GLU A 276 -4.21 14.46 -14.77
C GLU A 276 -4.45 15.43 -15.95
N ALA A 277 -5.62 15.37 -16.59
CA ALA A 277 -5.98 16.29 -17.67
C ALA A 277 -6.03 17.75 -17.19
N GLN A 278 -6.49 18.00 -15.96
CA GLN A 278 -6.45 19.33 -15.35
C GLN A 278 -5.02 19.80 -15.13
N TYR A 279 -4.13 18.94 -14.63
CA TYR A 279 -2.71 19.25 -14.50
C TYR A 279 -2.09 19.65 -15.85
N PHE A 280 -2.28 18.84 -16.89
CA PHE A 280 -1.74 19.14 -18.22
C PHE A 280 -2.31 20.43 -18.83
N ALA A 281 -3.58 20.74 -18.58
CA ALA A 281 -4.19 22.01 -18.99
C ALA A 281 -3.57 23.22 -18.26
N GLN A 282 -3.29 23.10 -16.95
CA GLN A 282 -2.64 24.16 -16.17
C GLN A 282 -1.20 24.40 -16.64
N VAL A 283 -0.42 23.34 -16.86
CA VAL A 283 0.96 23.45 -17.35
C VAL A 283 1.03 24.06 -18.75
N SER A 284 0.11 23.68 -19.64
CA SER A 284 0.10 24.16 -21.03
C SER A 284 -0.36 25.62 -21.17
N SER A 285 -1.17 26.11 -20.24
CA SER A 285 -1.75 27.47 -20.30
C SER A 285 -0.90 28.55 -19.59
N GLY A 286 0.09 28.17 -18.78
CA GLY A 286 0.97 29.10 -18.06
C GLY A 286 0.25 30.01 -17.06
N LYS A 287 -1.02 29.74 -16.79
CA LYS A 287 -1.88 30.44 -15.82
C LYS A 287 -2.37 29.42 -14.81
N ILE A 288 -2.37 29.81 -13.53
CA ILE A 288 -3.21 29.15 -12.53
C ILE A 288 -4.64 29.48 -12.95
N VAL A 289 -5.24 28.61 -13.77
CA VAL A 289 -6.67 28.67 -14.03
C VAL A 289 -7.32 28.22 -12.73
N GLU A 290 -7.90 29.15 -11.97
CA GLU A 290 -8.88 28.77 -10.95
C GLU A 290 -9.91 27.91 -11.65
N ALA A 291 -9.96 26.63 -11.24
CA ALA A 291 -10.85 25.67 -11.84
C ALA A 291 -12.26 26.26 -11.87
N GLU A 292 -12.88 26.34 -13.05
CA GLU A 292 -14.32 26.54 -13.09
C GLU A 292 -14.98 25.44 -12.25
N PRO A 293 -16.02 25.76 -11.46
CA PRO A 293 -16.57 24.86 -10.45
C PRO A 293 -17.42 23.73 -11.05
N SER A 294 -17.11 23.25 -12.25
CA SER A 294 -17.50 21.89 -12.62
C SER A 294 -16.60 20.96 -11.82
N LYS A 295 -17.01 20.71 -10.58
CA LYS A 295 -16.46 19.68 -9.68
C LYS A 295 -16.06 18.46 -10.52
N PRO A 296 -14.88 17.85 -10.29
CA PRO A 296 -14.60 16.55 -10.86
C PRO A 296 -15.79 15.65 -10.51
N MET A 297 -16.48 15.12 -11.52
CA MET A 297 -17.62 14.25 -11.29
C MET A 297 -17.02 12.90 -10.91
N PHE A 298 -16.95 12.65 -9.60
CA PHE A 298 -16.36 11.43 -9.07
C PHE A 298 -17.28 10.26 -9.38
N TYR A 299 -16.89 9.41 -10.33
CA TYR A 299 -17.58 8.17 -10.63
C TYR A 299 -16.89 7.02 -9.90
N TRP A 300 -17.68 6.16 -9.25
CA TRP A 300 -17.20 4.90 -8.73
C TRP A 300 -16.71 4.03 -9.90
N VAL A 301 -15.42 3.73 -9.94
CA VAL A 301 -14.84 2.94 -11.05
C VAL A 301 -14.78 1.43 -10.78
N GLY A 302 -15.17 1.01 -9.58
CA GLY A 302 -15.08 -0.39 -9.16
C GLY A 302 -13.98 -0.64 -8.16
N ILE A 303 -13.57 -1.90 -8.08
CA ILE A 303 -12.47 -2.35 -7.24
C ILE A 303 -11.45 -3.10 -8.13
N PRO A 304 -10.55 -2.38 -8.82
CA PRO A 304 -9.63 -2.91 -9.83
C PRO A 304 -8.60 -3.88 -9.26
N ASP A 305 -8.34 -3.78 -7.97
CA ASP A 305 -7.47 -4.67 -7.20
C ASP A 305 -8.26 -5.74 -6.43
N GLY A 306 -9.54 -5.91 -6.72
CA GLY A 306 -10.40 -6.89 -6.06
C GLY A 306 -10.65 -6.64 -4.57
N GLY A 307 -10.22 -5.49 -4.04
CA GLY A 307 -10.40 -5.08 -2.64
C GLY A 307 -9.14 -5.30 -1.82
N THR A 308 -8.06 -5.73 -2.48
CA THR A 308 -6.78 -6.04 -1.85
C THR A 308 -6.27 -4.88 -1.00
N ALA A 309 -6.38 -3.63 -1.46
CA ALA A 309 -5.95 -2.47 -0.70
C ALA A 309 -6.77 -2.28 0.58
N ILE A 310 -8.09 -2.54 0.55
CA ILE A 310 -8.96 -2.45 1.73
C ILE A 310 -8.61 -3.56 2.71
N GLN A 311 -8.40 -4.78 2.20
CA GLN A 311 -8.01 -5.94 3.00
C GLN A 311 -6.62 -5.74 3.64
N ALA A 312 -5.65 -5.21 2.89
CA ALA A 312 -4.33 -4.83 3.39
C ALA A 312 -4.43 -3.74 4.48
N LEU A 313 -5.28 -2.72 4.27
CA LEU A 313 -5.55 -1.70 5.29
C LEU A 313 -6.17 -2.30 6.56
N GLN A 314 -7.11 -3.25 6.43
CA GLN A 314 -7.71 -3.95 7.57
C GLN A 314 -6.67 -4.80 8.33
N ARG A 315 -5.66 -5.33 7.64
CA ARG A 315 -4.47 -5.97 8.22
C ARG A 315 -3.43 -4.97 8.76
N GLY A 316 -3.69 -3.68 8.58
CA GLY A 316 -2.88 -2.57 9.09
C GLY A 316 -1.71 -2.19 8.21
N TRP A 317 -1.55 -2.78 7.01
CA TRP A 317 -0.36 -2.62 6.19
C TRP A 317 -0.65 -1.95 4.85
N GLN A 318 -0.38 -0.64 4.75
CA GLN A 318 -0.59 0.14 3.52
C GLN A 318 0.59 0.01 2.54
N GLU A 319 1.76 -0.39 3.01
CA GLU A 319 2.96 -0.55 2.17
C GLU A 319 3.03 -1.97 1.55
N GLU A 320 2.07 -2.84 1.87
CA GLU A 320 1.77 -4.13 1.22
C GLU A 320 1.19 -3.96 -0.19
N ILE A 321 0.67 -2.79 -0.50
CA ILE A 321 0.36 -2.42 -1.88
C ILE A 321 1.56 -1.69 -2.50
N GLY A 322 2.69 -1.56 -1.80
CA GLY A 322 3.87 -0.74 -2.15
C GLY A 322 4.52 -1.02 -3.50
N THR A 323 5.04 0.01 -4.16
CA THR A 323 5.99 -0.12 -5.29
C THR A 323 7.44 -0.07 -4.78
N GLU A 324 8.43 -0.33 -5.63
CA GLU A 324 9.86 -0.32 -5.23
C GLU A 324 10.28 1.04 -4.67
N GLU A 325 9.83 2.13 -5.30
CA GLU A 325 10.13 3.49 -4.89
C GLU A 325 9.63 3.81 -3.47
N GLU A 326 8.49 3.26 -3.03
CA GLU A 326 7.96 3.53 -1.69
C GLU A 326 8.82 2.92 -0.60
N VAL A 327 9.35 1.72 -0.83
CA VAL A 327 10.28 1.07 0.11
C VAL A 327 11.63 1.80 0.12
N GLU A 328 12.18 2.14 -1.05
CA GLU A 328 13.42 2.91 -1.11
C GLU A 328 13.29 4.28 -0.44
N PHE A 329 12.14 4.93 -0.58
CA PHE A 329 11.86 6.22 0.05
C PHE A 329 11.78 6.12 1.56
N LEU A 330 11.04 5.15 2.10
CA LEU A 330 10.96 4.95 3.54
C LEU A 330 12.33 4.57 4.14
N ALA A 331 13.12 3.78 3.42
CA ALA A 331 14.49 3.46 3.82
C ALA A 331 15.41 4.69 3.81
N ALA A 332 15.29 5.56 2.80
CA ALA A 332 16.04 6.81 2.72
C ALA A 332 15.60 7.83 3.79
N VAL A 333 14.31 7.91 4.11
CA VAL A 333 13.79 8.68 5.24
C VAL A 333 14.36 8.15 6.54
N ALA A 334 14.35 6.84 6.77
CA ALA A 334 14.90 6.24 7.98
C ALA A 334 16.40 6.54 8.15
N MET A 335 17.17 6.52 7.05
CA MET A 335 18.56 6.93 7.05
C MET A 335 18.73 8.39 7.51
N GLU A 336 17.96 9.31 6.93
CA GLU A 336 18.01 10.74 7.28
C GLU A 336 17.55 11.01 8.73
N GLU A 337 16.50 10.32 9.21
CA GLU A 337 16.03 10.41 10.60
C GLU A 337 17.15 10.05 11.61
N THR A 338 18.07 9.18 11.21
CA THR A 338 19.17 8.70 12.05
C THR A 338 20.50 9.43 11.87
N ALA A 339 20.62 10.30 10.86
CA ALA A 339 21.89 10.93 10.48
C ALA A 339 22.53 11.73 11.63
N GLY A 340 21.72 12.35 12.49
CA GLY A 340 22.18 13.15 13.63
C GLY A 340 22.45 12.37 14.92
N LEU A 341 22.20 11.07 14.97
CA LEU A 341 22.27 10.28 16.21
C LEU A 341 23.64 9.64 16.37
N GLY A 342 24.30 9.76 17.53
CA GLY A 342 25.42 8.89 17.90
C GLY A 342 26.71 9.07 17.08
N ALA A 343 27.53 10.08 17.43
CA ALA A 343 28.95 10.10 17.04
C ALA A 343 29.79 8.98 17.70
N GLY A 344 29.16 8.14 18.53
CA GLY A 344 29.70 6.94 19.17
C GLY A 344 28.56 5.96 19.53
N VAL A 345 28.80 5.05 20.48
CA VAL A 345 27.81 4.08 20.97
C VAL A 345 26.55 4.81 21.44
N ILE A 346 25.41 4.50 20.82
CA ILE A 346 24.10 5.09 21.09
C ILE A 346 23.64 4.65 22.47
N LYS A 347 23.26 5.62 23.29
CA LYS A 347 22.53 5.36 24.53
C LYS A 347 21.04 5.33 24.21
N VAL A 348 20.33 4.32 24.74
CA VAL A 348 18.88 4.20 24.49
C VAL A 348 18.15 5.48 24.88
N ASP A 349 18.62 6.20 25.90
CA ASP A 349 18.01 7.45 26.39
C ASP A 349 17.98 8.59 25.36
N GLU A 350 18.94 8.60 24.42
CA GLU A 350 19.07 9.60 23.34
C GLU A 350 18.10 9.32 22.18
N LEU A 351 17.47 8.15 22.16
CA LEU A 351 16.54 7.74 21.12
C LEU A 351 15.11 8.16 21.44
N ASP A 352 14.41 8.72 20.45
CA ASP A 352 12.96 8.77 20.49
C ASP A 352 12.39 7.43 20.02
N CYS A 353 12.00 6.56 20.98
CA CYS A 353 11.33 5.29 20.69
C CYS A 353 9.89 5.49 20.14
N SER A 354 9.45 6.73 19.91
CA SER A 354 8.31 7.00 19.04
C SER A 354 8.67 6.87 17.55
N ILE A 355 9.95 6.85 17.17
CA ILE A 355 10.42 6.84 15.78
C ILE A 355 11.00 5.47 15.46
N ARG A 356 10.52 4.84 14.39
CA ARG A 356 10.84 3.45 14.08
C ARG A 356 12.29 3.26 13.67
N SER A 357 12.84 4.17 12.87
CA SER A 357 14.25 4.16 12.46
C SER A 357 15.20 4.25 13.67
N HIS A 358 14.85 5.00 14.71
CA HIS A 358 15.63 5.08 15.95
C HIS A 358 15.65 3.72 16.69
N ILE A 359 14.50 3.03 16.76
CA ILE A 359 14.43 1.69 17.36
C ILE A 359 15.30 0.71 16.55
N LEU A 360 15.18 0.73 15.23
CA LEU A 360 15.92 -0.15 14.33
C LEU A 360 17.43 0.10 14.38
N LEU A 361 17.85 1.36 14.46
CA LEU A 361 19.25 1.74 14.68
C LEU A 361 19.78 1.15 16.00
N ALA A 362 18.98 1.17 17.06
CA ALA A 362 19.32 0.57 18.35
C ALA A 362 19.46 -0.95 18.27
N VAL A 363 18.54 -1.64 17.58
CA VAL A 363 18.62 -3.08 17.35
C VAL A 363 19.87 -3.43 16.53
N MET A 364 20.20 -2.63 15.53
CA MET A 364 21.40 -2.79 14.70
C MET A 364 22.68 -2.65 15.54
N GLN A 365 22.73 -1.71 16.49
CA GLN A 365 23.84 -1.62 17.44
C GLN A 365 23.89 -2.82 18.38
N ALA A 366 22.75 -3.25 18.92
CA ALA A 366 22.68 -4.42 19.78
C ALA A 366 23.15 -5.70 19.07
N ALA A 367 22.99 -5.79 17.75
CA ALA A 367 23.50 -6.88 16.93
C ALA A 367 25.04 -6.99 16.91
N LEU A 368 25.76 -5.92 17.26
CA LEU A 368 27.23 -5.90 17.40
C LEU A 368 27.72 -6.24 18.81
N VAL A 369 26.84 -6.23 19.81
CA VAL A 369 27.23 -6.48 21.21
C VAL A 369 27.51 -7.98 21.41
N GLU A 370 28.78 -8.34 21.59
CA GLU A 370 29.21 -9.72 21.80
C GLU A 370 28.79 -10.27 23.16
N ASN A 371 28.81 -9.42 24.20
CA ASN A 371 28.39 -9.81 25.54
C ASN A 371 26.87 -10.00 25.59
N ILE A 372 26.44 -11.26 25.70
CA ILE A 372 25.03 -11.63 25.72
C ILE A 372 24.27 -10.91 26.85
N GLN A 373 24.85 -10.79 28.05
CA GLN A 373 24.17 -10.16 29.18
C GLN A 373 23.96 -8.66 28.95
N GLU A 374 24.97 -7.99 28.39
CA GLU A 374 24.90 -6.57 28.03
C GLU A 374 23.87 -6.34 26.92
N ARG A 375 23.88 -7.19 25.90
CA ARG A 375 22.90 -7.14 24.81
C ARG A 375 21.47 -7.33 25.32
N GLU A 376 21.21 -8.37 26.11
CA GLU A 376 19.88 -8.62 26.68
C GLU A 376 19.43 -7.48 27.61
N HIS A 377 20.36 -6.89 28.38
CA HIS A 377 20.06 -5.71 29.18
C HIS A 377 19.64 -4.52 28.32
N PHE A 378 20.41 -4.23 27.27
CA PHE A 378 20.15 -3.14 26.33
C PHE A 378 18.80 -3.32 25.61
N LEU A 379 18.53 -4.52 25.08
CA LEU A 379 17.27 -4.86 24.42
C LEU A 379 16.08 -4.78 25.38
N GLY A 380 16.24 -5.20 26.63
CA GLY A 380 15.19 -5.06 27.65
C GLY A 380 14.88 -3.61 28.03
N VAL A 381 15.86 -2.70 27.98
CA VAL A 381 15.63 -1.26 28.15
C VAL A 381 14.86 -0.70 26.94
N LEU A 382 15.27 -1.07 25.72
CA LEU A 382 14.61 -0.67 24.49
C LEU A 382 13.13 -1.12 24.47
N GLU A 383 12.88 -2.38 24.82
CA GLU A 383 11.54 -2.97 24.92
C GLU A 383 10.61 -2.13 25.82
N ARG A 384 11.06 -1.83 27.06
CA ARG A 384 10.28 -1.02 28.00
C ARG A 384 9.96 0.37 27.44
N ARG A 385 10.90 1.01 26.75
CA ARG A 385 10.68 2.35 26.16
C ARG A 385 9.72 2.29 24.97
N MET A 386 9.77 1.24 24.14
CA MET A 386 8.81 1.03 23.06
C MET A 386 7.38 0.90 23.57
N VAL A 387 7.18 0.13 24.65
CA VAL A 387 5.88 -0.04 25.32
C VAL A 387 5.41 1.28 25.94
N GLN A 388 6.28 1.99 26.65
CA GLN A 388 5.97 3.30 27.26
C GLN A 388 5.54 4.35 26.23
N LYS A 389 6.11 4.32 25.03
CA LYS A 389 5.72 5.20 23.92
C LYS A 389 4.42 4.78 23.24
N GLY A 390 3.81 3.66 23.64
CA GLY A 390 2.55 3.17 23.11
C GLY A 390 2.66 2.68 21.65
N ARG A 391 3.87 2.35 21.19
CA ARG A 391 4.10 1.90 19.81
C ARG A 391 3.72 0.43 19.62
N ILE A 392 3.95 -0.40 20.63
CA ILE A 392 3.72 -1.85 20.59
C ILE A 392 3.23 -2.32 21.97
N GLY A 393 2.36 -3.34 21.98
CA GLY A 393 1.91 -3.99 23.21
C GLY A 393 3.05 -4.67 23.96
N GLU A 394 2.93 -4.71 25.29
CA GLU A 394 3.91 -5.33 26.20
C GLU A 394 4.15 -6.80 25.86
N GLU A 395 3.11 -7.52 25.49
CA GLU A 395 3.14 -8.94 25.13
C GLU A 395 3.93 -9.22 23.84
N ARG A 396 4.25 -8.19 23.06
CA ARG A 396 4.86 -8.31 21.74
C ARG A 396 6.23 -7.68 21.60
N ALA A 397 6.50 -6.64 22.38
CA ALA A 397 7.70 -5.82 22.25
C ALA A 397 8.98 -6.68 22.25
N GLY A 398 9.15 -7.56 23.23
CA GLY A 398 10.33 -8.44 23.32
C GLY A 398 10.43 -9.47 22.19
N LYS A 399 9.30 -9.97 21.66
CA LYS A 399 9.33 -10.85 20.48
C LYS A 399 9.81 -10.07 19.25
N TRP A 400 9.23 -8.91 18.99
CA TRP A 400 9.57 -8.09 17.83
C TRP A 400 11.05 -7.68 17.82
N VAL A 401 11.58 -7.24 18.97
CA VAL A 401 12.99 -6.82 19.10
C VAL A 401 13.95 -7.98 18.78
N ARG A 402 13.63 -9.20 19.22
CA ARG A 402 14.43 -10.40 18.91
C ARG A 402 14.38 -10.77 17.43
N GLU A 403 13.20 -10.76 16.84
CA GLU A 403 13.07 -11.07 15.41
C GLU A 403 13.78 -10.01 14.53
N ALA A 404 13.72 -8.73 14.92
CA ALA A 404 14.47 -7.67 14.24
C ALA A 404 15.99 -7.84 14.39
N LEU A 405 16.46 -8.25 15.58
CA LEU A 405 17.86 -8.56 15.84
C LEU A 405 18.36 -9.69 14.93
N GLU A 406 17.60 -10.78 14.80
CA GLU A 406 17.94 -11.92 13.94
C GLU A 406 18.11 -11.51 12.47
N ILE A 407 17.27 -10.59 11.97
CA ILE A 407 17.43 -10.02 10.63
C ILE A 407 18.72 -9.21 10.51
N MET A 408 19.07 -8.40 11.51
CA MET A 408 20.18 -7.46 11.42
C MET A 408 21.55 -8.08 11.66
N VAL A 409 21.64 -9.16 12.45
CA VAL A 409 22.91 -9.83 12.79
C VAL A 409 23.76 -10.18 11.56
N PRO A 410 23.23 -10.80 10.48
CA PRO A 410 24.03 -11.11 9.30
C PRO A 410 24.65 -9.88 8.62
N TYR A 411 23.96 -8.73 8.64
CA TYR A 411 24.39 -7.51 7.96
C TYR A 411 25.54 -6.83 8.68
N VAL A 412 25.46 -6.73 10.02
CA VAL A 412 26.44 -6.00 10.82
C VAL A 412 27.74 -6.77 11.06
N ARG A 413 27.77 -8.08 10.75
CA ARG A 413 28.99 -8.92 10.89
C ARG A 413 30.20 -8.36 10.16
N VAL A 414 29.99 -7.62 9.08
CA VAL A 414 31.08 -6.98 8.31
C VAL A 414 31.90 -6.02 9.17
N TRP A 415 31.32 -5.46 10.23
CA TRP A 415 31.97 -4.49 11.12
C TRP A 415 32.75 -5.11 12.28
N GLN A 416 32.74 -6.44 12.45
CA GLN A 416 33.56 -7.16 13.43
C GLN A 416 33.46 -6.62 14.88
N GLY A 417 32.29 -6.13 15.28
CA GLY A 417 32.04 -5.59 16.62
C GLY A 417 32.33 -4.09 16.78
N GLU A 418 32.87 -3.43 15.76
CA GLU A 418 33.12 -1.99 15.77
C GLU A 418 31.89 -1.22 15.29
N TRP A 419 31.45 -0.21 16.04
CA TRP A 419 30.34 0.65 15.63
C TRP A 419 30.84 1.70 14.63
N PRO A 420 30.36 1.72 13.38
CA PRO A 420 30.92 2.57 12.34
C PRO A 420 30.41 4.01 12.45
N ASP A 421 30.88 4.87 11.55
CA ASP A 421 30.44 6.26 11.48
C ASP A 421 28.98 6.41 11.01
N ALA A 422 28.52 7.66 10.98
CA ALA A 422 27.13 7.99 10.71
C ALA A 422 26.67 7.64 9.29
N GLU A 423 27.56 7.76 8.31
CA GLU A 423 27.25 7.52 6.91
C GLU A 423 27.18 6.02 6.64
N GLU A 424 28.18 5.26 7.09
CA GLU A 424 28.25 3.82 6.85
C GLU A 424 27.10 3.06 7.50
N ARG A 425 26.75 3.39 8.76
CA ARG A 425 25.57 2.76 9.40
C ARG A 425 24.26 3.19 8.73
N GLY A 426 24.19 4.42 8.22
CA GLY A 426 23.00 4.94 7.54
C GLY A 426 22.73 4.14 6.27
N GLU A 427 23.77 3.92 5.47
CA GLU A 427 23.69 3.09 4.26
C GLU A 427 23.41 1.62 4.58
N MET A 428 23.99 1.07 5.65
CA MET A 428 23.66 -0.30 6.09
C MET A 428 22.19 -0.40 6.53
N LEU A 429 21.70 0.55 7.31
CA LEU A 429 20.30 0.59 7.72
C LEU A 429 19.40 0.68 6.49
N ARG A 430 19.71 1.56 5.55
CA ARG A 430 18.98 1.68 4.28
C ARG A 430 18.94 0.35 3.53
N ARG A 431 20.08 -0.33 3.39
CA ARG A 431 20.17 -1.65 2.74
C ARG A 431 19.31 -2.70 3.44
N VAL A 432 19.43 -2.80 4.77
CA VAL A 432 18.63 -3.74 5.58
C VAL A 432 17.14 -3.51 5.35
N LEU A 433 16.71 -2.25 5.32
CA LEU A 433 15.31 -1.87 5.14
C LEU A 433 14.76 -2.14 3.75
N VAL A 434 15.58 -1.92 2.70
CA VAL A 434 15.19 -2.24 1.32
C VAL A 434 15.04 -3.76 1.15
N GLU A 435 15.95 -4.55 1.71
CA GLU A 435 15.91 -6.02 1.63
C GLU A 435 14.86 -6.62 2.58
N ASN A 436 14.49 -5.92 3.67
CA ASN A 436 13.57 -6.37 4.71
C ASN A 436 12.53 -5.28 5.08
N PRO A 437 11.62 -4.91 4.15
CA PRO A 437 10.67 -3.82 4.35
C PRO A 437 9.69 -4.04 5.51
N LEU A 438 9.56 -5.28 6.02
CA LEU A 438 8.84 -5.60 7.25
C LEU A 438 9.29 -4.80 8.46
N LEU A 439 10.58 -4.46 8.52
CA LEU A 439 11.14 -3.75 9.67
C LEU A 439 10.57 -2.33 9.79
N ILE A 440 10.15 -1.74 8.67
CA ILE A 440 9.51 -0.42 8.59
C ILE A 440 8.00 -0.48 8.35
N ALA A 441 7.45 -1.66 8.08
CA ALA A 441 6.02 -1.88 7.92
C ALA A 441 5.24 -1.64 9.23
N ARG A 442 3.99 -1.18 9.10
CA ARG A 442 2.99 -1.16 10.19
C ARG A 442 2.14 -2.40 9.98
N TRP A 443 2.11 -3.38 10.88
CA TRP A 443 1.44 -4.64 10.53
C TRP A 443 0.94 -5.46 11.71
N LYS A 444 -0.36 -5.79 11.72
CA LYS A 444 -0.91 -6.93 12.47
C LYS A 444 -1.06 -8.16 11.56
N PHE A 445 -0.23 -9.20 11.75
CA PHE A 445 -0.29 -10.43 10.95
C PHE A 445 -1.58 -11.22 11.18
N SER A 446 -1.96 -12.02 10.18
CA SER A 446 -2.95 -13.08 10.34
C SER A 446 -2.49 -14.06 11.43
N PRO A 447 -3.38 -14.52 12.33
CA PRO A 447 -3.05 -15.53 13.34
C PRO A 447 -2.49 -16.84 12.76
N LEU A 448 -2.71 -17.10 11.47
CA LEU A 448 -2.27 -18.30 10.76
C LEU A 448 -0.78 -18.26 10.38
N LEU A 449 -0.22 -17.07 10.25
CA LEU A 449 1.18 -16.85 9.88
C LEU A 449 2.02 -16.66 11.14
N LYS A 450 3.01 -17.54 11.35
CA LYS A 450 3.87 -17.52 12.54
C LYS A 450 4.97 -16.45 12.54
N GLN A 451 5.01 -15.58 11.52
CA GLN A 451 6.07 -14.59 11.33
C GLN A 451 5.64 -13.19 11.80
N PHE A 452 6.64 -12.39 12.22
CA PHE A 452 6.64 -10.94 12.55
C PHE A 452 5.29 -10.26 12.70
N ALA A 453 4.97 -9.57 13.80
CA ALA A 453 3.97 -8.49 13.68
C ALA A 453 4.17 -7.37 14.70
N PHE A 454 3.65 -6.22 14.35
CA PHE A 454 3.66 -4.98 15.09
C PHE A 454 2.22 -4.51 15.30
N ASP A 455 1.66 -4.77 16.47
CA ASP A 455 0.33 -4.28 16.80
C ASP A 455 0.43 -2.78 17.06
N ASP A 456 0.10 -1.96 16.06
CA ASP A 456 -0.09 -0.53 16.29
C ASP A 456 -1.26 -0.35 17.28
N ALA A 457 -1.04 0.46 18.33
CA ALA A 457 -2.09 0.86 19.26
C ALA A 457 -3.28 1.44 18.48
N LYS A 458 -4.50 1.08 18.92
CA LYS A 458 -5.78 1.47 18.31
C LYS A 458 -5.78 2.92 17.83
N VAL A 459 -5.56 3.13 16.53
CA VAL A 459 -6.13 4.30 15.87
C VAL A 459 -7.62 4.00 15.86
N ASN A 460 -8.38 4.65 16.75
CA ASN A 460 -9.84 4.63 16.68
C ASN A 460 -10.23 5.27 15.34
N CYS A 461 -10.25 4.48 14.26
CA CYS A 461 -10.91 4.82 13.01
C CYS A 461 -12.42 4.77 13.27
N LEU A 462 -12.92 5.77 13.99
CA LEU A 462 -14.32 6.16 14.03
C LEU A 462 -14.72 6.54 12.60
N GLY A 463 -15.04 5.55 11.76
CA GLY A 463 -15.42 5.78 10.37
C GLY A 463 -15.58 4.53 9.51
N CYS A 464 -15.02 3.38 9.90
CA CYS A 464 -15.08 2.18 9.06
C CYS A 464 -16.43 1.45 9.07
N HIS A 465 -17.43 1.90 9.84
CA HIS A 465 -18.73 1.20 9.96
C HIS A 465 -19.82 1.65 8.99
N THR A 466 -19.57 2.56 8.05
CA THR A 466 -20.64 3.12 7.19
C THR A 466 -20.47 2.91 5.69
N ALA A 467 -19.50 2.12 5.23
CA ALA A 467 -19.30 1.91 3.79
C ALA A 467 -20.08 0.71 3.18
N TYR A 468 -20.75 -0.11 4.00
CA TYR A 468 -21.55 -1.23 3.52
C TYR A 468 -22.85 -1.33 4.33
N SER A 469 -23.87 -0.62 3.89
CA SER A 469 -25.27 -0.81 4.30
C SER A 469 -26.18 -0.50 3.13
#